data_AF-A0A551YLQ8-F1
#
_entry.id   AF-A0A551YLQ8-F1
#
_cell.length_a   1.000
_cell.length_b   1.000
_cell.length_c   1.000
_cell.angle_alpha   90.00
_cell.angle_beta   90.00
_cell.angle_gamma   90.00
#
_symmetry.space_group_name_H-M   'P 1'
#
loop_
_entity.id
_entity.type
_entity.pdbx_description
1 polymer ?
#
loop_
_entity_poly.entity_id
_entity_poly.type
_entity_poly.pdbx_seq_one_letter_code
_entity_poly.pdbx_strand_id
1 'polypeptide(L)' 'MNSATLPSFWQKYRDLKPAVKAGARKAYRLWVENPFHPSLNFKCIDSDEDIWSVRVTKSHRALGVLSGDTVTWF' A
#
# COMPACT_ATOMS: atom_id res chain seq x y z
N MET A 1 4.58 -1.19 -12.42
CA MET A 1 3.45 -1.18 -11.47
C MET A 1 2.73 0.15 -11.48
N ASN A 2 1.42 0.10 -11.74
CA ASN A 2 0.48 1.21 -11.65
C ASN A 2 -0.24 1.19 -10.30
N SER A 3 -0.73 2.35 -9.86
CA SER A 3 -1.46 2.50 -8.60
C SER A 3 -2.84 3.07 -8.85
N ALA A 4 -3.86 2.40 -8.33
CA ALA A 4 -5.24 2.87 -8.26
C ALA A 4 -5.74 2.83 -6.82
N THR A 5 -6.76 3.61 -6.49
CA THR A 5 -7.33 3.67 -5.14
C THR A 5 -8.84 3.62 -5.21
N LEU A 6 -9.47 2.84 -4.33
CA LEU A 6 -10.91 2.93 -4.10
C LEU A 6 -11.25 4.13 -3.20
N PRO A 7 -12.49 4.64 -3.23
CA PRO A 7 -12.94 5.65 -2.28
C PRO A 7 -12.77 5.24 -0.80
N SER A 8 -12.90 3.93 -0.50
CA SER A 8 -12.70 3.36 0.84
C SER A 8 -11.28 3.57 1.37
N PHE A 9 -10.27 3.51 0.48
CA PHE A 9 -8.89 3.77 0.84
C PHE A 9 -8.73 5.19 1.38
N TRP A 10 -9.31 6.17 0.68
CA TRP A 10 -9.22 7.56 1.10
C TRP A 10 -10.00 7.87 2.37
N GLN A 11 -11.13 7.18 2.62
CA GLN A 11 -11.81 7.25 3.92
C GLN A 11 -10.88 6.80 5.05
N LYS A 12 -10.33 5.58 4.96
CA LYS A 12 -9.40 5.06 5.98
C LYS A 12 -8.16 5.95 6.12
N TYR A 13 -7.60 6.42 5.01
CA TYR A 13 -6.42 7.30 5.01
C TYR A 13 -6.68 8.61 5.75
N ARG A 14 -7.86 9.21 5.59
CA ARG A 14 -8.23 10.46 6.26
C ARG A 14 -8.31 10.31 7.78
N ASP A 15 -8.66 9.13 8.28
CA ASP A 15 -8.76 8.85 9.72
C ASP A 15 -7.40 8.59 10.38
N LEU A 16 -6.34 8.42 9.59
CA LEU A 16 -5.00 8.16 10.11
C LEU A 16 -4.41 9.39 10.82
N LYS A 17 -3.67 9.12 11.90
CA LYS A 17 -2.85 10.13 12.59
C LYS A 17 -1.81 10.73 11.64
N PRO A 18 -1.41 12.02 11.80
CA PRO A 18 -0.47 12.69 10.91
C PRO A 18 0.85 11.93 10.67
N ALA A 19 1.40 11.29 11.70
CA ALA A 19 2.62 10.50 11.60
C ALA A 19 2.48 9.29 10.66
N VAL A 20 1.32 8.61 10.68
CA VAL A 20 1.04 7.48 9.80
C VAL A 20 0.82 7.97 8.36
N LYS A 21 0.11 9.09 8.17
CA LYS A 21 -0.06 9.74 6.86
C LYS A 21 1.29 10.10 6.23
N ALA A 22 2.25 10.59 7.02
CA ALA A 22 3.61 10.88 6.55
C ALA A 22 4.35 9.59 6.15
N GLY A 23 4.26 8.53 6.95
CA GLY A 23 4.78 7.21 6.62
C GLY A 23 4.20 6.67 5.30
N ALA A 24 2.89 6.81 5.11
CA ALA A 24 2.20 6.32 3.90
C ALA A 24 2.67 7.05 2.64
N ARG A 25 2.83 8.38 2.71
CA ARG A 25 3.39 9.15 1.59
C ARG A 25 4.83 8.76 1.28
N LYS A 26 5.66 8.53 2.31
CA LYS A 26 7.04 8.06 2.13
C LYS A 26 7.09 6.68 1.49
N ALA A 27 6.31 5.74 2.00
CA ALA A 27 6.21 4.39 1.47
C ALA A 27 5.71 4.40 0.01
N TYR A 28 4.70 5.20 -0.31
CA TYR A 28 4.17 5.33 -1.67
C TYR A 28 5.23 5.87 -2.66
N ARG A 29 5.96 6.92 -2.31
CA ARG A 29 7.05 7.44 -3.17
C ARG A 29 8.11 6.39 -3.44
N LEU A 30 8.56 5.69 -2.40
CA LEU A 30 9.53 4.60 -2.54
C LEU A 30 8.97 3.44 -3.36
N TRP A 31 7.69 3.12 -3.21
CA TRP A 31 7.03 2.06 -3.97
C TRP A 31 6.92 2.41 -5.47
N VAL A 32 6.67 3.67 -5.83
CA VAL A 32 6.68 4.12 -7.23
C VAL A 32 8.06 3.96 -7.87
N GLU A 33 9.13 4.26 -7.12
CA GLU A 33 10.51 4.14 -7.60
C GLU A 33 11.00 2.68 -7.63
N ASN A 34 10.71 1.92 -6.58
CA ASN A 34 11.12 0.52 -6.42
C ASN A 34 10.08 -0.24 -5.56
N PRO A 35 9.05 -0.82 -6.21
CA PRO A 35 7.97 -1.54 -5.51
C PRO A 35 8.47 -2.64 -4.58
N PHE A 36 9.59 -3.28 -4.94
CA PHE A 36 10.18 -4.41 -4.22
C PHE A 36 11.35 -4.00 -3.32
N HIS A 37 11.47 -2.71 -2.96
CA HIS A 37 12.48 -2.28 -2.00
C HIS A 37 12.31 -3.03 -0.66
N PRO A 38 13.35 -3.62 -0.08
CA PRO A 38 13.22 -4.50 1.09
C PRO A 38 12.51 -3.86 2.30
N SER A 39 12.65 -2.55 2.50
CA SER A 39 11.96 -1.86 3.61
C SER A 39 10.43 -1.83 3.48
N LEU A 40 9.91 -1.92 2.26
CA LEU A 40 8.48 -1.91 1.98
C LEU A 40 7.83 -3.24 2.34
N ASN A 41 8.59 -4.35 2.37
CA ASN A 41 8.03 -5.69 2.52
C ASN A 41 6.78 -5.91 1.64
N PHE A 42 6.84 -5.43 0.39
CA PHE A 42 5.73 -5.55 -0.54
C PHE A 42 5.60 -7.00 -0.98
N LYS A 43 4.51 -7.66 -0.56
CA LYS A 43 4.32 -9.11 -0.78
C LYS A 43 2.86 -9.50 -0.85
N CYS A 44 2.58 -10.59 -1.56
CA CYS A 44 1.32 -11.29 -1.51
C CYS A 44 1.11 -11.86 -0.09
N ILE A 45 -0.07 -11.67 0.46
CA ILE A 45 -0.49 -12.19 1.77
C ILE A 45 -1.72 -13.11 1.67
N ASP A 46 -2.43 -13.05 0.55
CA ASP A 46 -3.52 -13.94 0.19
C ASP A 46 -3.46 -14.16 -1.33
N SER A 47 -3.22 -15.41 -1.75
CA SER A 47 -3.09 -15.77 -3.16
C SER A 47 -4.42 -16.05 -3.85
N ASP A 48 -5.48 -16.34 -3.09
CA ASP A 48 -6.79 -16.68 -3.66
C ASP A 48 -7.52 -15.40 -4.09
N GLU A 49 -7.33 -14.32 -3.34
CA GLU A 49 -7.89 -12.99 -3.62
C GLU A 49 -6.85 -11.98 -4.18
N ASP A 50 -5.62 -12.44 -4.48
CA ASP A 50 -4.51 -11.59 -4.92
C ASP A 50 -4.29 -10.35 -4.04
N ILE A 51 -4.35 -10.51 -2.71
CA ILE A 51 -4.15 -9.42 -1.75
C ILE A 51 -2.66 -9.25 -1.47
N TRP A 52 -2.19 -8.04 -1.71
CA TRP A 52 -0.84 -7.60 -1.43
C TRP A 52 -0.80 -6.59 -0.30
N SER A 53 0.27 -6.67 0.50
CA SER A 53 0.51 -5.78 1.62
C SER A 53 1.80 -4.99 1.42
N VAL A 54 1.76 -3.69 1.72
CA VAL A 54 2.94 -2.82 1.78
C VAL A 54 3.10 -2.21 3.17
N ARG A 55 4.32 -2.23 3.70
CA ARG A 55 4.66 -1.64 5.00
C ARG A 55 4.67 -0.11 4.91
N VAL A 56 3.87 0.51 5.77
CA VAL A 56 3.78 1.96 5.91
C VAL A 56 4.57 2.44 7.14
N THR A 57 4.38 1.77 8.28
CA THR A 57 5.17 1.96 9.50
C THR A 57 5.43 0.61 10.18
N LYS A 58 6.03 0.59 11.38
CA LYS A 58 6.14 -0.62 12.19
C LYS A 58 4.78 -1.24 12.55
N SER A 59 3.71 -0.43 12.62
CA SER A 59 2.37 -0.87 13.03
C SER A 59 1.30 -0.77 11.93
N HIS A 60 1.56 -0.10 10.80
CA HIS A 60 0.57 0.13 9.74
C HIS A 60 1.01 -0.45 8.40
N ARG A 61 0.04 -0.98 7.66
CA ARG A 61 0.18 -1.51 6.30
C ARG A 61 -0.96 -0.98 5.45
N ALA A 62 -0.70 -0.77 4.16
CA ALA A 62 -1.75 -0.61 3.17
C ALA A 62 -1.96 -1.96 2.46
N LEU A 63 -3.21 -2.24 2.12
CA LEU A 63 -3.63 -3.43 1.40
C LEU A 63 -4.15 -3.03 0.02
N GLY A 64 -3.88 -3.86 -0.97
CA GLY A 64 -4.42 -3.70 -2.30
C GLY A 64 -4.50 -5.03 -3.03
N VAL A 65 -5.38 -5.10 -4.02
CA VAL A 65 -5.46 -6.24 -4.93
C VAL A 65 -4.52 -5.98 -6.10
N LEU A 66 -3.67 -6.94 -6.45
CA LEU A 66 -2.80 -6.86 -7.63
C LEU A 66 -3.48 -7.56 -8.81
N SER A 67 -3.80 -6.80 -9.85
CA SER A 67 -4.31 -7.35 -11.12
C SER A 67 -3.42 -6.89 -12.28
N GLY A 68 -2.77 -7.84 -12.94
CA GLY A 68 -1.73 -7.55 -13.93
C GLY A 68 -0.59 -6.72 -13.32
N ASP A 69 -0.39 -5.50 -13.82
CA ASP A 69 0.61 -4.57 -13.29
C ASP A 69 -0.01 -3.46 -12.41
N THR A 70 -1.27 -3.56 -12.00
CA THR A 70 -1.95 -2.50 -11.22
C THR A 70 -2.30 -2.98 -9.82
N VAL A 71 -1.87 -2.23 -8.80
CA VAL A 71 -2.35 -2.41 -7.43
C VAL A 71 -3.52 -1.46 -7.17
N THR A 72 -4.66 -2.01 -6.77
CA THR A 72 -5.83 -1.23 -6.34
C THR A 72 -5.94 -1.24 -4.82
N TRP A 73 -5.62 -0.12 -4.17
CA TRP A 73 -5.62 0.02 -2.72
C TRP A 73 -7.04 0.30 -2.16
N PHE A 74 -7.40 -0.28 -1.00
CA PHE A 74 -8.76 -0.22 -0.44
C PHE A 74 -8.87 -0.05 1.09
#